data_AF-A0A1V1NYD2-F1
#
_entry.id   AF-A0A1V1NYD2-F1
#
_cell.length_a   1.000
_cell.length_b   1.000
_cell.length_c   1.000
_cell.angle_alpha   90.00
_cell.angle_beta   90.00
_cell.angle_gamma   90.00
#
_symmetry.space_group_name_H-M   'P 1'
#
loop_
_entity.id
_entity.type
_entity.pdbx_description
1 polymer ?
#
loop_
_entity_poly.entity_id
_entity_poly.type
_entity_poly.pdbx_seq_one_letter_code
_entity_poly.pdbx_strand_id
1 'polypeptide(L)'
;HAGIEVWFDQKIKTGEEWNPVIADAIQTAHVTICLISQNYLNSDFIRIKEIPRILNKQKEGMIIFPILIKNCTWKVVNWLQNLQIFPGDGISLNDLEEKDRETMLITLIDQVHESFHKGA
;
A
#
# COMPACT_ATOMS: atom_id res chain seq x y z
N HIS A 1 11.39 19.24 2.02
CA HIS A 1 10.66 18.19 1.28
C HIS A 1 11.68 17.30 0.59
N ALA A 2 11.97 16.16 1.22
CA ALA A 2 12.96 15.16 0.80
C ALA A 2 12.46 14.42 -0.44
N GLY A 3 13.37 13.97 -1.32
CA GLY A 3 13.10 13.46 -2.67
C GLY A 3 12.35 12.12 -2.72
N ILE A 4 11.13 12.08 -2.20
CA ILE A 4 10.18 10.98 -2.31
C ILE A 4 9.16 11.37 -3.37
N GLU A 5 9.08 10.58 -4.44
CA GLU A 5 8.02 10.69 -5.44
C GLU A 5 6.85 9.79 -5.04
N VAL A 6 5.63 10.35 -5.04
CA VAL A 6 4.40 9.62 -4.75
C VAL A 6 3.65 9.37 -6.04
N TRP A 7 3.19 8.15 -6.30
CA TRP A 7 2.40 7.78 -7.47
C TRP A 7 1.09 7.10 -7.08
N PHE A 8 0.00 7.39 -7.80
CA PHE A 8 -1.30 6.72 -7.70
C PHE A 8 -2.07 6.86 -9.02
N ASP A 9 -3.03 5.97 -9.26
CA ASP A 9 -3.74 5.79 -10.53
C ASP A 9 -4.46 7.04 -11.08
N GLN A 10 -4.91 7.98 -10.24
CA GLN A 10 -5.49 9.25 -10.70
C GLN A 10 -4.49 10.14 -11.46
N LYS A 11 -3.20 9.79 -11.46
CA LYS A 11 -2.18 10.47 -12.26
C LYS A 11 -2.15 10.02 -13.73
N ILE A 12 -2.88 8.96 -14.09
CA ILE A 12 -3.02 8.50 -15.47
C ILE A 12 -3.85 9.53 -16.25
N LYS A 13 -3.30 10.06 -17.32
CA LYS A 13 -3.97 11.10 -18.13
C LYS A 13 -4.98 10.48 -19.07
N THR A 14 -6.03 11.23 -19.39
CA THR A 14 -6.99 10.86 -20.44
C THR A 14 -6.27 10.53 -21.74
N GLY A 15 -6.46 9.29 -22.23
CA GLY A 15 -5.83 8.80 -23.46
C GLY A 15 -4.60 7.92 -23.25
N GLU A 16 -4.07 7.78 -22.03
CA GLU A 16 -2.97 6.86 -21.72
C GLU A 16 -3.47 5.43 -21.52
N GLU A 17 -2.71 4.44 -21.98
CA GLU A 17 -2.94 3.05 -21.60
C GLU A 17 -2.62 2.87 -20.12
N TRP A 18 -3.66 2.74 -19.30
CA TRP A 18 -3.54 2.62 -17.84
C TRP A 18 -2.71 1.43 -17.35
N ASN A 19 -2.79 0.28 -18.04
CA ASN A 19 -2.12 -0.97 -17.65
C ASN A 19 -0.57 -0.87 -17.65
N PRO A 20 0.08 -0.39 -18.73
CA PRO A 20 1.53 -0.17 -18.73
C PRO A 20 2.02 0.83 -17.68
N VAL A 21 1.30 1.95 -17.49
CA VAL A 21 1.73 3.01 -16.55
C VAL A 21 1.71 2.50 -15.11
N ILE A 22 0.68 1.76 -14.72
CA ILE A 22 0.61 1.11 -13.40
C ILE A 22 1.74 0.10 -13.22
N ALA A 23 2.02 -0.70 -14.25
CA ALA A 23 3.08 -1.70 -14.18
C ALA A 23 4.46 -1.07 -14.00
N ASP A 24 4.74 0.03 -14.71
CA ASP A 24 6.00 0.78 -14.59
C ASP A 24 6.15 1.45 -13.22
N ALA A 25 5.07 2.05 -12.70
CA ALA A 25 5.05 2.61 -11.36
C ALA A 25 5.36 1.56 -10.29
N ILE A 26 4.78 0.36 -10.40
CA ILE A 26 5.11 -0.76 -9.48
C ILE A 26 6.57 -1.20 -9.65
N GLN A 27 7.07 -1.27 -10.89
CA GLN A 27 8.43 -1.76 -11.17
C GLN A 27 9.53 -0.83 -10.63
N THR A 28 9.25 0.47 -10.57
CA THR A 28 10.18 1.52 -10.13
C THR A 28 10.00 1.92 -8.66
N ALA A 29 8.93 1.48 -8.00
CA ALA A 29 8.65 1.80 -6.60
C ALA A 29 9.63 1.12 -5.62
N HIS A 30 10.04 1.89 -4.61
CA HIS A 30 10.78 1.38 -3.43
C HIS A 30 9.83 0.93 -2.32
N VAL A 31 8.66 1.54 -2.23
CA VAL A 31 7.62 1.27 -1.25
C VAL A 31 6.27 1.26 -1.95
N THR A 32 5.43 0.26 -1.66
CA THR A 32 4.02 0.24 -2.06
C THR A 32 3.13 0.31 -0.83
N ILE A 33 2.16 1.23 -0.85
CA ILE A 33 1.14 1.35 0.19
C ILE A 33 -0.15 0.68 -0.30
N CYS A 34 -0.58 -0.38 0.39
CA CYS A 34 -1.82 -1.10 0.06
C CYS A 34 -2.93 -0.69 1.03
N LEU A 35 -3.92 0.07 0.56
CA LEU A 35 -5.07 0.50 1.36
C LEU A 35 -6.12 -0.63 1.47
N ILE A 36 -5.92 -1.52 2.42
CA ILE A 36 -6.70 -2.74 2.63
C ILE A 36 -8.13 -2.41 3.07
N SER A 37 -9.07 -2.86 2.24
CA SER A 37 -10.51 -2.81 2.45
C SER A 37 -11.17 -3.93 1.65
N GLN A 38 -12.46 -4.21 1.87
CA GLN A 38 -13.16 -5.22 1.08
C GLN A 38 -13.14 -4.91 -0.42
N ASN A 39 -13.25 -3.63 -0.81
CA ASN A 39 -13.19 -3.22 -2.21
C ASN A 39 -11.82 -3.48 -2.83
N TYR A 40 -10.75 -3.19 -2.07
CA TYR A 40 -9.38 -3.49 -2.50
C TYR A 40 -9.19 -5.00 -2.69
N LEU A 41 -9.63 -5.81 -1.71
CA LEU A 41 -9.49 -7.26 -1.73
C LEU A 41 -10.35 -7.95 -2.79
N ASN A 42 -11.46 -7.34 -3.22
CA ASN A 42 -12.37 -7.88 -4.23
C ASN A 42 -12.11 -7.36 -5.65
N SER A 43 -11.22 -6.40 -5.83
CA SER A 43 -10.91 -5.86 -7.16
C SER A 43 -10.14 -6.89 -7.98
N ASP A 44 -10.77 -7.37 -9.06
CA ASP A 44 -10.12 -8.31 -9.98
C ASP A 44 -8.87 -7.70 -10.63
N PHE A 45 -8.89 -6.39 -10.88
CA PHE A 45 -7.72 -5.69 -11.37
C PHE A 45 -6.56 -5.77 -10.37
N ILE A 46 -6.78 -5.39 -9.11
CA ILE A 46 -5.76 -5.46 -8.05
C ILE A 46 -5.25 -6.90 -7.92
N ARG A 47 -6.16 -7.87 -7.78
CA ARG A 47 -5.82 -9.28 -7.53
C ARG A 47 -5.05 -9.94 -8.68
N ILE A 48 -5.44 -9.67 -9.93
CA ILE A 48 -4.91 -10.36 -11.11
C ILE A 48 -3.73 -9.60 -11.72
N LYS A 49 -3.70 -8.26 -11.60
CA LYS A 49 -2.68 -7.43 -12.25
C LYS A 49 -1.68 -6.86 -11.26
N GLU A 50 -2.11 -6.22 -10.18
CA GLU A 50 -1.20 -5.46 -9.32
C GLU A 50 -0.49 -6.34 -8.30
N ILE A 51 -1.23 -7.16 -7.53
CA ILE A 51 -0.66 -7.99 -6.46
C ILE A 51 0.46 -8.92 -6.96
N PRO A 52 0.34 -9.65 -8.08
CA PRO A 52 1.44 -10.47 -8.57
C PRO A 52 2.72 -9.66 -8.86
N ARG A 53 2.57 -8.44 -9.39
CA ARG A 53 3.71 -7.54 -9.69
C ARG A 53 4.31 -7.00 -8.40
N ILE A 54 3.47 -6.56 -7.47
CA ILE A 54 3.88 -6.07 -6.15
C ILE A 54 4.68 -7.14 -5.40
N LEU A 55 4.17 -8.38 -5.36
CA LEU A 55 4.84 -9.50 -4.68
C LEU A 55 6.13 -9.93 -5.37
N ASN A 56 6.22 -9.81 -6.70
CA ASN A 56 7.48 -10.04 -7.41
C ASN A 56 8.49 -8.95 -7.09
N LYS A 57 8.08 -7.68 -7.11
CA LYS A 57 8.94 -6.55 -6.79
C LYS A 57 9.39 -6.56 -5.31
N GLN A 58 8.56 -7.08 -4.41
CA GLN A 58 8.95 -7.32 -3.02
C GLN A 58 10.17 -8.23 -2.90
N LYS A 59 10.29 -9.26 -3.75
CA LYS A 59 11.46 -10.14 -3.77
C LYS A 59 12.72 -9.43 -4.25
N GLU A 60 12.57 -8.32 -4.98
CA GLU A 60 13.66 -7.44 -5.41
C GLU A 60 13.99 -6.34 -4.37
N GLY A 61 13.33 -6.35 -3.21
CA GLY A 61 13.61 -5.42 -2.11
C GLY A 61 12.58 -4.30 -1.91
N MET A 62 11.50 -4.24 -2.71
CA MET A 62 10.42 -3.28 -2.44
C MET A 62 9.68 -3.61 -1.14
N ILE A 63 9.44 -2.59 -0.33
CA ILE A 63 8.70 -2.72 0.93
C ILE A 63 7.21 -2.63 0.66
N ILE A 64 6.42 -3.57 1.19
CA ILE A 64 4.96 -3.51 1.15
C ILE A 64 4.46 -3.00 2.49
N PHE A 65 3.64 -1.94 2.45
CA PHE A 65 3.01 -1.31 3.60
C PHE A 65 1.48 -1.52 3.54
N PRO A 66 0.95 -2.61 4.13
CA PRO A 66 -0.49 -2.85 4.14
C PRO A 66 -1.16 -2.04 5.25
N ILE A 67 -2.12 -1.19 4.87
CA ILE A 67 -2.87 -0.31 5.77
C ILE A 67 -4.33 -0.72 5.78
N LEU A 68 -4.84 -1.20 6.91
CA LEU A 68 -6.25 -1.48 7.14
C LEU A 68 -7.04 -0.17 7.26
N ILE A 69 -7.66 0.25 6.16
CA ILE A 69 -8.50 1.45 6.15
C ILE A 69 -9.95 1.15 6.52
N LYS A 70 -10.42 -0.09 6.35
CA LYS A 70 -11.76 -0.55 6.71
C LYS A 70 -11.76 -2.02 7.13
N ASN A 71 -12.62 -2.39 8.08
CA ASN A 71 -12.85 -3.78 8.45
C ASN A 71 -13.18 -4.66 7.24
N CYS A 72 -12.47 -5.77 7.11
CA CYS A 72 -12.63 -6.74 6.03
C CYS A 72 -11.97 -8.07 6.40
N THR A 73 -12.16 -9.09 5.56
CA THR A 73 -11.64 -10.45 5.76
C THR A 73 -10.15 -10.59 5.42
N TRP A 74 -9.32 -9.60 5.73
CA TRP A 74 -7.90 -9.59 5.39
C TRP A 74 -7.10 -10.74 6.00
N LYS A 75 -7.53 -11.26 7.16
CA LYS A 75 -6.86 -12.37 7.88
C LYS A 75 -6.82 -13.68 7.10
N VAL A 76 -7.74 -13.88 6.15
CA VAL A 76 -7.78 -15.08 5.30
C VAL A 76 -7.06 -14.88 3.96
N VAL A 77 -6.47 -13.71 3.73
CA VAL A 77 -5.76 -13.38 2.49
C VAL A 77 -4.30 -13.81 2.61
N ASN A 78 -3.92 -14.87 1.90
CA ASN A 78 -2.62 -15.54 2.04
C ASN A 78 -1.40 -14.59 1.97
N TRP A 79 -1.38 -13.65 1.03
CA TRP A 79 -0.22 -12.76 0.87
C TRP A 79 -0.09 -11.71 1.99
N LEU A 80 -1.15 -11.48 2.77
CA LEU A 80 -1.13 -10.60 3.94
C LEU A 80 -0.71 -11.33 5.23
N GLN A 81 -0.78 -12.67 5.27
CA GLN A 81 -0.55 -13.43 6.52
C GLN A 81 0.86 -13.28 7.09
N ASN A 82 1.85 -13.07 6.23
CA ASN A 82 3.25 -12.90 6.63
C ASN A 82 3.67 -11.42 6.69
N LEU A 83 2.71 -10.49 6.56
CA LEU A 83 2.96 -9.06 6.62
C LEU A 83 2.31 -8.48 7.86
N GLN A 84 3.01 -7.56 8.52
CA GLN A 84 2.42 -6.78 9.59
C GLN A 84 1.46 -5.75 8.99
N ILE A 85 0.19 -5.80 9.38
CA ILE A 85 -0.81 -4.81 8.98
C ILE A 85 -0.77 -3.60 9.91
N PHE A 86 -0.98 -2.42 9.36
CA PHE A 86 -1.10 -1.16 10.09
C PHE A 86 -2.55 -0.64 10.01
N PRO A 87 -3.13 -0.04 11.06
CA PRO A 87 -2.70 -0.07 12.45
C PRO A 87 -2.55 -1.49 12.99
N GLY A 88 -1.76 -1.65 14.06
CA GLY A 88 -1.68 -2.90 14.81
C GLY A 88 -3.04 -3.35 15.33
N ASP A 89 -3.11 -4.57 15.85
CA ASP A 89 -4.29 -5.14 16.53
C ASP A 89 -5.53 -5.39 15.64
N GLY A 90 -5.43 -5.09 14.34
CA GLY A 90 -6.50 -5.31 13.38
C GLY A 90 -7.64 -4.30 13.49
N ILE A 91 -7.41 -3.16 14.16
CA ILE A 91 -8.32 -2.03 14.19
C ILE A 91 -8.12 -1.21 12.92
N SER A 92 -9.19 -0.92 12.18
CA SER A 92 -9.09 -0.14 10.95
C SER A 92 -8.99 1.35 11.25
N LEU A 93 -8.30 2.13 10.40
CA LEU A 93 -8.23 3.59 10.55
C LEU A 93 -9.62 4.25 10.60
N ASN A 94 -10.62 3.65 9.96
CA ASN A 94 -11.99 4.17 9.96
C ASN A 94 -12.74 3.91 11.28
N ASP A 95 -12.28 2.98 12.12
CA ASP A 95 -12.87 2.73 13.44
C ASP A 95 -12.26 3.62 14.53
N LEU A 96 -11.16 4.31 14.23
CA LEU A 96 -10.51 5.23 15.17
C LEU A 96 -11.25 6.56 15.25
N GLU A 97 -11.27 7.14 16.45
CA GLU A 97 -11.61 8.55 16.63
C GLU A 97 -10.67 9.45 15.83
N GLU A 98 -11.14 10.66 15.48
CA GLU A 98 -10.40 11.57 14.59
C GLU A 98 -8.98 11.86 15.08
N LYS A 99 -8.83 12.14 16.38
CA LYS A 99 -7.54 12.42 17.02
C LYS A 99 -6.57 11.22 16.93
N ASP A 100 -7.08 10.03 17.20
CA ASP A 100 -6.25 8.81 17.16
C ASP A 100 -5.90 8.46 15.72
N ARG A 101 -6.84 8.64 14.78
CA ARG A 101 -6.60 8.47 13.35
C ARG A 101 -5.52 9.42 12.84
N GLU A 102 -5.55 10.69 13.24
CA GLU A 102 -4.50 11.67 12.90
C GLU A 102 -3.13 11.25 13.43
N THR A 103 -3.08 10.81 14.69
CA THR A 103 -1.85 10.30 15.32
C THR A 103 -1.30 9.09 14.58
N MET A 104 -2.18 8.17 14.15
CA MET A 104 -1.78 7.01 13.35
C MET A 104 -1.30 7.39 11.95
N LEU A 105 -1.89 8.41 11.31
CA LEU A 105 -1.41 8.90 10.01
C LEU A 105 -0.02 9.54 10.12
N ILE A 106 0.27 10.28 11.20
CA ILE A 106 1.61 10.82 11.46
C ILE A 106 2.61 9.67 11.64
N THR A 107 2.27 8.69 12.48
CA THR A 107 3.10 7.51 12.73
C THR A 107 3.39 6.73 11.44
N LEU A 108 2.38 6.59 10.57
CA LEU A 108 2.55 5.98 9.25
C LEU A 108 3.56 6.75 8.39
N ILE A 109 3.45 8.08 8.34
CA ILE A 109 4.36 8.92 7.55
C ILE A 109 5.80 8.75 8.05
N ASP A 110 6.01 8.73 9.36
CA ASP A 110 7.33 8.49 9.96
C ASP A 110 7.89 7.11 9.57
N GLN A 111 7.08 6.05 9.67
CA GLN A 111 7.49 4.70 9.27
C GLN A 111 7.81 4.59 7.78
N VAL A 112 7.02 5.22 6.91
CA VAL A 112 7.28 5.28 5.47
C VAL A 112 8.58 6.03 5.22
N HIS A 113 8.79 7.19 5.85
CA HIS A 113 10.00 7.97 5.67
C HIS A 113 11.25 7.20 6.11
N GLU A 114 11.23 6.55 7.28
CA GLU A 114 12.32 5.70 7.76
C GLU A 114 12.67 4.56 6.80
N SER A 115 11.67 4.01 6.10
CA SER A 115 11.88 2.90 5.17
C SER A 115 12.78 3.27 3.98
N PHE A 116 12.84 4.56 3.60
CA PHE A 116 13.74 5.06 2.56
C PHE A 116 15.18 5.28 3.05
N HIS A 117 15.42 5.37 4.36
CA HIS A 117 16.75 5.61 4.94
C HIS A 117 17.44 4.34 5.45
N LYS A 118 16.68 3.25 5.67
CA LYS A 118 17.22 1.96 6.13
C LYS A 118 17.94 1.13 5.03
N GLY A 119 17.98 1.64 3.80
CA GLY A 119 18.63 1.01 2.63
C GLY A 119 19.94 1.67 2.17
N ALA A 120 20.51 2.59 2.95
CA ALA A 120 21.79 3.26 2.69
C ALA A 120 22.94 2.68 3.54
#